data_AF-A0A415DZB3-F1
#
_entry.id   AF-A0A415DZB3-F1
#
_cell.length_a   1.000
_cell.length_b   1.000
_cell.length_c   1.000
_cell.angle_alpha   90.00
_cell.angle_beta   90.00
_cell.angle_gamma   90.00
#
_symmetry.space_group_name_H-M   'P 1'
#
loop_
_entity.id
_entity.type
_entity.pdbx_description
1 polymer ?
#
loop_
_entity_poly.entity_id
_entity_poly.type
_entity_poly.pdbx_seq_one_letter_code
_entity_poly.pdbx_strand_id
1 'polypeptide(L)'
;MFCKFCGSEVPNDSTVCSNCGKQLDIKELQNEIPDIPPSVVVVKKKSSKIWIPIVAGVILLGIVIAIVFSGSDNAEMVKTGTFNQYPEKTVEEAFEDFFADPAWVAYEENGKEYVKFTGRCTYDGEEVNAKMIFLIDGDEFSVDKCKIGDVEATTAEEMEYLLDVIYTN
;
A
#
# COMPACT_ATOMS: atom_id res chain seq x y z
N MET A 1 -18.17 27.72 16.09
CA MET A 1 -18.10 27.59 14.61
C MET A 1 -19.44 27.06 14.08
N PHE A 2 -19.63 26.94 12.76
CA PHE A 2 -20.83 26.30 12.18
C PHE A 2 -20.48 24.96 11.55
N CYS A 3 -21.37 23.97 11.65
CA CYS A 3 -21.19 22.68 11.00
C CYS A 3 -21.28 22.83 9.48
N LYS A 4 -20.17 22.56 8.77
CA LYS A 4 -20.11 22.60 7.29
C LYS A 4 -21.08 21.65 6.56
N PHE A 5 -21.74 20.74 7.29
CA PHE A 5 -22.65 19.74 6.73
C PHE A 5 -24.13 19.93 7.04
N CYS A 6 -24.50 20.67 8.10
CA CYS A 6 -25.90 20.88 8.49
C CYS A 6 -26.24 22.33 8.86
N GLY A 7 -25.26 23.25 8.86
CA GLY A 7 -25.48 24.66 9.13
C GLY A 7 -25.75 25.01 10.60
N SER A 8 -25.84 24.04 11.51
CA SER A 8 -26.02 24.29 12.94
C SER A 8 -24.79 24.94 13.58
N GLU A 9 -24.98 25.73 14.63
CA GLU A 9 -23.89 26.19 15.49
C GLU A 9 -23.26 25.02 16.26
N VAL A 10 -21.94 25.07 16.41
CA VAL A 10 -21.11 24.02 16.98
C VAL A 10 -20.02 24.67 17.87
N PRO A 11 -19.74 24.13 19.08
CA PRO A 11 -18.62 24.55 19.92
C PRO A 11 -17.28 24.53 19.17
N ASN A 12 -16.31 25.34 19.58
CA ASN A 12 -15.01 25.43 18.89
C ASN A 12 -14.05 24.28 19.24
N ASP A 13 -14.46 23.39 20.15
CA ASP A 13 -13.71 22.29 20.75
C ASP A 13 -14.32 20.90 20.45
N SER A 14 -15.49 20.83 19.80
CA SER A 14 -16.18 19.56 19.53
C SER A 14 -15.76 18.94 18.19
N THR A 15 -15.13 17.75 18.26
CA THR A 15 -14.76 16.91 17.10
C THR A 15 -15.94 16.22 16.41
N VAL A 16 -17.17 16.29 16.96
CA VAL A 16 -18.38 15.71 16.37
C VAL A 16 -19.55 16.66 16.52
N CYS A 17 -20.33 16.87 15.46
CA CYS A 17 -21.52 17.70 15.50
C CYS A 17 -22.67 16.99 16.23
N SER A 18 -23.03 17.48 17.43
CA SER A 18 -24.11 16.90 18.25
C SER A 18 -25.50 16.89 17.61
N ASN A 19 -25.73 17.70 16.56
CA ASN A 19 -27.00 17.74 15.84
C ASN A 19 -27.08 16.73 14.68
N CYS A 20 -25.98 16.47 13.96
CA CYS A 20 -25.99 15.65 12.74
C CYS A 20 -25.03 14.45 12.74
N GLY A 21 -24.37 14.16 13.87
CA GLY A 21 -23.52 12.99 14.11
C GLY A 21 -22.19 12.93 13.34
N LYS A 22 -21.89 13.90 12.48
CA LYS A 22 -20.68 13.88 11.63
C LYS A 22 -19.48 14.49 12.32
N GLN A 23 -18.33 13.85 12.13
CA GLN A 23 -17.04 14.32 12.64
C GLN A 23 -16.61 15.63 11.96
N LEU A 24 -15.89 16.46 12.71
CA LEU A 24 -15.41 17.78 12.32
C LEU A 24 -13.91 17.84 12.64
N ASP A 25 -13.08 17.79 11.60
CA ASP A 25 -11.64 18.02 11.72
C ASP A 25 -11.37 19.42 12.32
N ILE A 26 -10.80 19.43 13.52
CA ILE A 26 -10.22 20.60 14.16
C ILE A 26 -8.73 20.32 14.38
N LYS A 27 -7.87 21.09 13.73
CA LYS A 27 -6.43 21.15 13.97
C LYS A 27 -5.98 22.60 14.01
N GLU A 28 -4.87 22.82 14.71
CA GLU A 28 -4.25 24.12 15.06
C GLU A 28 -5.05 24.87 16.15
N LEU A 29 -4.52 25.23 17.33
CA LEU A 29 -3.15 25.30 17.88
C LEU A 29 -3.24 24.94 19.42
N GLN A 30 -2.21 24.77 20.27
CA GLN A 30 -0.76 25.01 20.22
C GLN A 30 0.01 24.07 21.20
N ASN A 31 1.33 24.25 21.35
CA ASN A 31 2.23 23.57 22.31
C ASN A 31 1.97 23.92 23.79
N GLU A 32 2.20 22.96 24.71
CA GLU A 32 3.10 23.06 25.87
C GLU A 32 3.69 21.65 26.21
N ILE A 33 4.91 21.55 26.75
CA ILE A 33 5.65 20.29 27.03
C ILE A 33 6.25 20.35 28.45
N PRO A 34 6.06 19.33 29.32
CA PRO A 34 7.18 18.50 29.81
C PRO A 34 6.82 17.04 30.20
N ASP A 35 7.73 16.09 30.42
CA ASP A 35 9.04 15.77 29.80
C ASP A 35 9.46 14.34 30.26
N ILE A 36 9.85 13.43 29.35
CA ILE A 36 10.26 12.03 29.67
C ILE A 36 11.22 11.45 28.60
N PRO A 37 12.37 10.84 28.95
CA PRO A 37 13.33 10.22 28.00
C PRO A 37 13.21 8.66 27.96
N PRO A 38 13.97 7.91 27.12
CA PRO A 38 13.73 7.80 25.68
C PRO A 38 13.86 6.35 25.14
N SER A 39 12.77 5.71 24.68
CA SER A 39 12.87 4.42 23.95
C SER A 39 11.63 4.01 23.15
N VAL A 40 11.30 4.76 22.08
CA VAL A 40 10.49 4.25 20.95
C VAL A 40 11.12 4.77 19.66
N VAL A 41 11.29 3.90 18.67
CA VAL A 41 11.92 4.25 17.39
C VAL A 41 10.97 5.12 16.57
N VAL A 42 11.23 6.42 16.49
CA VAL A 42 10.38 7.36 15.76
C VAL A 42 10.83 7.44 14.30
N VAL A 43 10.16 6.69 13.40
CA VAL A 43 10.26 6.95 11.96
C VAL A 43 9.47 8.23 11.65
N LYS A 44 10.19 9.34 11.51
CA LYS A 44 9.58 10.67 11.33
C LYS A 44 8.95 10.82 9.95
N LYS A 45 7.61 10.93 9.90
CA LYS A 45 6.87 11.37 8.71
C LYS A 45 7.28 12.79 8.30
N LYS A 46 8.15 12.91 7.29
CA LYS A 46 8.64 14.20 6.76
C LYS A 46 7.81 14.62 5.55
N SER A 47 6.76 15.40 5.78
CA SER A 47 6.02 16.06 4.69
C SER A 47 6.92 17.06 3.96
N SER A 48 7.16 16.82 2.67
CA SER A 48 8.04 17.65 1.85
C SER A 48 7.46 17.78 0.45
N LYS A 49 6.92 18.97 0.13
CA LYS A 49 6.47 19.29 -1.24
C LYS A 49 7.71 19.43 -2.14
N ILE A 50 8.00 18.40 -2.93
CA ILE A 50 9.03 18.44 -3.98
C ILE A 50 8.37 18.07 -5.30
N TRP A 51 8.50 18.97 -6.28
CA TRP A 51 8.22 18.73 -7.69
C TRP A 51 9.56 18.54 -8.39
N ILE A 52 9.68 17.57 -9.31
CA ILE A 52 10.64 17.49 -10.45
C ILE A 52 10.40 16.12 -11.15
N PRO A 53 10.65 16.00 -12.48
CA PRO A 53 9.86 15.07 -13.30
C PRO A 53 10.40 13.64 -13.38
N ILE A 54 9.49 12.76 -13.82
CA ILE A 54 9.70 11.36 -14.18
C ILE A 54 10.92 11.21 -15.09
N VAL A 55 11.90 10.41 -14.67
CA VAL A 55 12.94 9.86 -15.54
C VAL A 55 12.73 8.35 -15.60
N ALA A 56 12.45 7.85 -16.81
CA ALA A 56 12.33 6.41 -17.04
C ALA A 56 13.69 5.73 -16.83
N GLY A 57 13.70 4.71 -15.97
CA GLY A 57 14.88 3.93 -15.58
C GLY A 57 14.46 2.57 -15.06
N VAL A 58 13.80 1.79 -15.92
CA VAL A 58 13.39 0.40 -15.64
C VAL A 58 14.65 -0.47 -15.49
N ILE A 59 14.47 -1.65 -14.90
CA ILE A 59 15.43 -2.76 -14.76
C ILE A 59 16.41 -2.57 -13.60
N LEU A 60 16.24 -3.38 -12.53
CA LEU A 60 17.34 -4.11 -11.85
C LEU A 60 16.91 -4.95 -10.62
N LEU A 61 15.64 -4.91 -10.16
CA LEU A 61 15.25 -5.44 -8.85
C LEU A 61 14.18 -6.56 -8.86
N GLY A 62 14.45 -7.61 -9.65
CA GLY A 62 13.65 -8.84 -9.61
C GLY A 62 13.38 -9.41 -11.00
N ILE A 63 14.37 -10.08 -11.58
CA ILE A 63 14.07 -11.17 -12.51
C ILE A 63 13.29 -12.22 -11.71
N VAL A 64 12.22 -12.78 -12.27
CA VAL A 64 11.34 -13.75 -11.59
C VAL A 64 11.33 -15.03 -12.41
N ILE A 65 11.68 -16.16 -11.79
CA ILE A 65 11.67 -17.45 -12.47
C ILE A 65 10.23 -17.99 -12.42
N ALA A 66 9.43 -17.62 -13.41
CA ALA A 66 8.14 -18.26 -13.63
C ALA A 66 8.36 -19.72 -14.02
N ILE A 67 7.72 -20.65 -13.29
CA ILE A 67 7.65 -22.05 -13.69
C ILE A 67 6.59 -22.15 -14.77
N VAL A 68 7.02 -22.31 -16.02
CA VAL A 68 6.17 -22.19 -17.21
C VAL A 68 5.02 -23.20 -17.21
N PHE A 69 3.82 -22.75 -16.85
CA PHE A 69 2.55 -23.45 -17.08
C PHE A 69 1.83 -22.80 -18.27
N SER A 70 1.47 -23.60 -19.27
CA SER A 70 0.77 -23.14 -20.48
C SER A 70 -0.72 -22.85 -20.22
N GLY A 71 -1.00 -21.87 -19.36
CA GLY A 71 -2.33 -21.31 -19.08
C GLY A 71 -2.42 -19.85 -19.52
N SER A 72 -3.59 -19.44 -20.00
CA SER A 72 -3.88 -18.11 -20.57
C SER A 72 -4.11 -17.01 -19.53
N ASP A 73 -3.75 -17.26 -18.27
CA ASP A 73 -4.34 -16.57 -17.13
C ASP A 73 -3.24 -15.88 -16.31
N ASN A 74 -2.90 -14.65 -16.69
CA ASN A 74 -1.82 -13.86 -16.08
C ASN A 74 -1.88 -13.78 -14.54
N ALA A 75 -3.09 -13.81 -13.97
CA ALA A 75 -3.28 -13.83 -12.52
C ALA A 75 -2.76 -15.14 -11.88
N GLU A 76 -2.93 -16.28 -12.55
CA GLU A 76 -2.42 -17.59 -12.10
C GLU A 76 -0.89 -17.67 -12.23
N MET A 77 -0.31 -17.06 -13.26
CA MET A 77 1.14 -16.92 -13.41
C MET A 77 1.76 -16.11 -12.26
N VAL A 78 1.12 -15.00 -11.85
CA VAL A 78 1.59 -14.23 -10.69
C VAL A 78 1.44 -15.03 -9.40
N LYS A 79 0.27 -15.62 -9.15
CA LYS A 79 -0.03 -16.46 -7.97
C LYS A 79 1.00 -17.58 -7.76
N THR A 80 1.26 -18.36 -8.81
CA THR A 80 2.12 -19.56 -8.77
C THR A 80 3.62 -19.26 -8.90
N GLY A 81 4.00 -18.04 -9.26
CA GLY A 81 5.40 -17.61 -9.32
C GLY A 81 6.03 -17.39 -7.95
N THR A 82 7.36 -17.17 -7.95
CA THR A 82 8.17 -16.89 -6.75
C THR A 82 9.10 -15.72 -7.03
N PHE A 83 9.36 -14.86 -6.02
CA PHE A 83 10.38 -13.83 -6.15
C PHE A 83 11.78 -14.45 -5.97
N ASN A 84 12.79 -13.97 -6.70
CA ASN A 84 14.17 -14.48 -6.55
C ASN A 84 14.75 -14.32 -5.14
N GLN A 85 14.26 -13.33 -4.38
CA GLN A 85 14.59 -13.10 -2.97
C GLN A 85 13.81 -14.03 -2.01
N TYR A 86 12.67 -14.59 -2.43
CA TYR A 86 11.82 -15.49 -1.65
C TYR A 86 11.45 -16.74 -2.48
N PRO A 87 12.43 -17.59 -2.84
CA PRO A 87 12.19 -18.74 -3.73
C PRO A 87 11.44 -19.90 -3.05
N GLU A 88 11.25 -19.86 -1.73
CA GLU A 88 10.66 -20.95 -0.93
C GLU A 88 9.14 -20.86 -0.74
N LYS A 89 8.52 -19.71 -1.04
CA LYS A 89 7.06 -19.49 -1.02
C LYS A 89 6.60 -18.89 -2.34
N THR A 90 5.46 -19.33 -2.87
CA THR A 90 4.79 -18.67 -3.99
C THR A 90 4.20 -17.32 -3.58
N VAL A 91 3.85 -16.47 -4.55
CA VAL A 91 3.15 -15.20 -4.27
C VAL A 91 1.79 -15.48 -3.64
N GLU A 92 1.06 -16.50 -4.08
CA GLU A 92 -0.22 -16.88 -3.48
C GLU A 92 -0.07 -17.26 -2.01
N GLU A 93 0.83 -18.19 -1.66
CA GLU A 93 1.06 -18.62 -0.28
C GLU A 93 1.41 -17.44 0.64
N ALA A 94 2.38 -16.61 0.24
CA ALA A 94 2.79 -15.47 1.05
C ALA A 94 1.69 -14.39 1.19
N PHE A 95 0.83 -14.24 0.17
CA PHE A 95 -0.25 -13.25 0.20
C PHE A 95 -1.49 -13.77 0.96
N GLU A 96 -1.76 -15.07 0.96
CA GLU A 96 -2.81 -15.68 1.78
C GLU A 96 -2.42 -15.73 3.27
N ASP A 97 -1.12 -15.90 3.59
CA ASP A 97 -0.61 -15.77 4.97
C ASP A 97 -0.79 -14.34 5.53
N PHE A 98 -0.53 -13.31 4.71
CA PHE A 98 -0.48 -11.91 5.16
C PHE A 98 -1.78 -11.11 4.98
N PHE A 99 -2.58 -11.38 3.93
CA PHE A 99 -3.77 -10.58 3.58
C PHE A 99 -5.08 -11.36 3.75
N ALA A 100 -6.05 -10.73 4.40
CA ALA A 100 -7.44 -11.18 4.41
C ALA A 100 -8.18 -10.76 3.12
N ASP A 101 -9.16 -11.56 2.70
CA ASP A 101 -9.98 -11.36 1.48
C ASP A 101 -9.15 -11.08 0.20
N PRO A 102 -8.17 -11.94 -0.15
CA PRO A 102 -7.35 -11.76 -1.35
C PRO A 102 -8.19 -11.85 -2.64
N ALA A 103 -8.03 -10.87 -3.52
CA ALA A 103 -8.69 -10.82 -4.83
C ALA A 103 -7.71 -10.39 -5.92
N TRP A 104 -7.83 -11.02 -7.09
CA TRP A 104 -6.89 -10.90 -8.21
C TRP A 104 -7.65 -10.59 -9.50
N VAL A 105 -7.18 -9.61 -10.28
CA VAL A 105 -7.78 -9.19 -11.54
C VAL A 105 -6.69 -8.91 -12.58
N ALA A 106 -6.62 -9.71 -13.64
CA ALA A 106 -5.81 -9.40 -14.82
C ALA A 106 -6.50 -8.32 -15.68
N TYR A 107 -5.71 -7.42 -16.26
CA TYR A 107 -6.18 -6.36 -17.17
C TYR A 107 -5.05 -5.87 -18.09
N GLU A 108 -5.40 -5.31 -19.24
CA GLU A 108 -4.45 -4.64 -20.14
C GLU A 108 -4.61 -3.12 -20.04
N GLU A 109 -3.50 -2.38 -20.05
CA GLU A 109 -3.51 -0.92 -20.16
C GLU A 109 -2.35 -0.45 -21.06
N ASN A 110 -2.64 0.39 -22.06
CA ASN A 110 -1.65 0.90 -23.03
C ASN A 110 -0.84 -0.19 -23.78
N GLY A 111 -1.44 -1.35 -24.06
CA GLY A 111 -0.74 -2.47 -24.71
C GLY A 111 0.27 -3.18 -23.80
N LYS A 112 0.14 -3.02 -22.48
CA LYS A 112 0.87 -3.77 -21.45
C LYS A 112 -0.10 -4.56 -20.60
N GLU A 113 0.29 -5.75 -20.22
CA GLU A 113 -0.52 -6.63 -19.39
C GLU A 113 -0.17 -6.46 -17.91
N TYR A 114 -1.20 -6.48 -17.07
CA TYR A 114 -1.09 -6.22 -15.64
C TYR A 114 -1.96 -7.18 -14.84
N VAL A 115 -1.55 -7.45 -13.61
CA VAL A 115 -2.38 -8.12 -12.59
C VAL A 115 -2.51 -7.18 -11.40
N LYS A 116 -3.75 -6.93 -10.99
CA LYS A 116 -4.07 -6.20 -9.76
C LYS A 116 -4.46 -7.18 -8.68
N PHE A 117 -3.68 -7.20 -7.61
CA PHE A 117 -4.05 -7.73 -6.31
C PHE A 117 -4.76 -6.68 -5.46
N THR A 118 -5.73 -7.10 -4.66
CA THR A 118 -6.25 -6.36 -3.51
C THR A 118 -6.52 -7.31 -2.34
N GLY A 119 -6.27 -6.85 -1.12
CA GLY A 119 -6.59 -7.57 0.12
C GLY A 119 -6.64 -6.61 1.31
N ARG A 120 -6.95 -7.11 2.50
CA ARG A 120 -6.95 -6.35 3.77
C ARG A 120 -5.76 -6.78 4.63
N CYS A 121 -5.07 -5.84 5.25
CA CYS A 121 -4.02 -6.13 6.23
C CYS A 121 -4.09 -5.15 7.41
N THR A 122 -3.35 -5.44 8.48
CA THR A 122 -3.20 -4.50 9.61
C THR A 122 -1.95 -3.65 9.38
N TYR A 123 -2.09 -2.33 9.37
CA TYR A 123 -0.97 -1.38 9.26
C TYR A 123 -1.13 -0.30 10.35
N ASP A 124 -0.07 -0.05 11.12
CA ASP A 124 -0.08 0.84 12.30
C ASP A 124 -1.17 0.51 13.36
N GLY A 125 -1.65 -0.75 13.37
CA GLY A 125 -2.75 -1.21 14.23
C GLY A 125 -4.15 -0.94 13.68
N GLU A 126 -4.27 -0.34 12.49
CA GLU A 126 -5.53 -0.12 11.78
C GLU A 126 -5.73 -1.15 10.66
N GLU A 127 -6.96 -1.62 10.44
CA GLU A 127 -7.29 -2.47 9.29
C GLU A 127 -7.38 -1.60 8.03
N VAL A 128 -6.54 -1.87 7.04
CA VAL A 128 -6.44 -1.10 5.80
C VAL A 128 -6.52 -2.00 4.57
N ASN A 129 -6.91 -1.41 3.44
CA ASN A 129 -6.89 -2.09 2.15
C ASN A 129 -5.52 -1.94 1.50
N ALA A 130 -4.93 -3.05 1.11
CA ALA A 130 -3.75 -3.12 0.28
C ALA A 130 -4.12 -3.35 -1.20
N LYS A 131 -3.26 -2.86 -2.09
CA LYS A 131 -3.35 -3.04 -3.54
C LYS A 131 -1.94 -3.17 -4.10
N MET A 132 -1.69 -4.21 -4.87
CA MET A 132 -0.46 -4.35 -5.65
C MET A 132 -0.79 -4.50 -7.12
N ILE A 133 0.00 -3.86 -7.97
CA ILE A 133 -0.04 -4.00 -9.42
C ILE A 133 1.26 -4.67 -9.84
N PHE A 134 1.12 -5.79 -10.54
CA PHE A 134 2.22 -6.50 -11.18
C PHE A 134 2.17 -6.19 -12.68
N LEU A 135 3.29 -5.78 -13.26
CA LEU A 135 3.50 -5.69 -14.71
C LEU A 135 3.91 -7.08 -15.21
N ILE A 136 3.29 -7.52 -16.30
CA ILE A 136 3.60 -8.75 -17.02
C ILE A 136 4.45 -8.40 -18.26
N ASP A 137 5.52 -9.13 -18.50
CA ASP A 137 6.39 -9.01 -19.67
C ASP A 137 6.69 -10.42 -20.21
N GLY A 138 5.81 -10.90 -21.11
CA GLY A 138 5.85 -12.30 -21.58
C GLY A 138 5.56 -13.28 -20.44
N ASP A 139 6.47 -14.24 -20.23
CA ASP A 139 6.40 -15.21 -19.15
C ASP A 139 6.95 -14.67 -17.79
N GLU A 140 7.42 -13.42 -17.72
CA GLU A 140 7.94 -12.80 -16.49
C GLU A 140 6.95 -11.79 -15.87
N PHE A 141 7.05 -11.56 -14.56
CA PHE A 141 6.31 -10.48 -13.89
C PHE A 141 7.16 -9.73 -12.87
N SER A 142 6.80 -8.47 -12.62
CA SER A 142 7.46 -7.58 -11.67
C SER A 142 6.46 -6.67 -10.96
N VAL A 143 6.79 -6.14 -9.78
CA VAL A 143 5.92 -5.19 -9.07
C VAL A 143 6.03 -3.80 -9.73
N ASP A 144 4.91 -3.29 -10.26
CA ASP A 144 4.82 -1.97 -10.90
C ASP A 144 4.42 -0.88 -9.90
N LYS A 145 3.46 -1.18 -9.00
CA LYS A 145 3.00 -0.28 -7.93
C LYS A 145 2.53 -1.07 -6.71
N CYS A 146 2.75 -0.53 -5.51
CA CYS A 146 2.13 -1.01 -4.27
C CYS A 146 1.48 0.15 -3.50
N LYS A 147 0.30 -0.06 -2.91
CA LYS A 147 -0.37 0.89 -2.03
C LYS A 147 -1.02 0.18 -0.86
N ILE A 148 -0.76 0.65 0.36
CA ILE A 148 -1.33 0.16 1.62
C ILE A 148 -2.05 1.31 2.33
N GLY A 149 -3.36 1.20 2.51
CA GLY A 149 -4.19 2.28 3.03
C GLY A 149 -4.14 3.49 2.11
N ASP A 150 -3.60 4.61 2.60
CA ASP A 150 -3.32 5.79 1.77
C ASP A 150 -1.87 5.91 1.29
N VAL A 151 -0.96 5.09 1.83
CA VAL A 151 0.48 5.11 1.50
C VAL A 151 0.73 4.37 0.19
N GLU A 152 1.22 5.06 -0.83
CA GLU A 152 1.70 4.44 -2.07
C GLU A 152 3.23 4.32 -1.98
N ALA A 153 3.77 3.14 -2.30
CA ALA A 153 5.20 2.93 -2.45
C ALA A 153 5.65 3.54 -3.78
N THR A 154 6.62 4.45 -3.71
CA THR A 154 7.10 5.27 -4.82
C THR A 154 8.54 4.98 -5.21
N THR A 155 9.30 4.32 -4.33
CA THR A 155 10.67 3.86 -4.60
C THR A 155 10.77 2.33 -4.62
N ALA A 156 11.83 1.80 -5.23
CA ALA A 156 12.13 0.37 -5.19
C ALA A 156 12.35 -0.11 -3.74
N GLU A 157 13.09 0.66 -2.93
CA GLU A 157 13.35 0.37 -1.51
C GLU A 157 12.05 0.24 -0.68
N GLU A 158 11.04 1.07 -0.96
CA GLU A 158 9.72 0.96 -0.33
C GLU A 158 8.99 -0.32 -0.76
N MET A 159 9.08 -0.72 -2.02
CA MET A 159 8.46 -1.95 -2.53
C MET A 159 9.16 -3.22 -2.01
N GLU A 160 10.50 -3.22 -1.94
CA GLU A 160 11.30 -4.30 -1.34
C GLU A 160 10.94 -4.50 0.14
N TYR A 161 10.91 -3.42 0.92
CA TYR A 161 10.53 -3.47 2.33
C TYR A 161 9.12 -4.04 2.55
N LEU A 162 8.17 -3.69 1.67
CA LEU A 162 6.81 -4.25 1.75
C LEU A 162 6.76 -5.73 1.40
N LEU A 163 7.54 -6.19 0.41
CA LEU A 163 7.68 -7.62 0.13
C LEU A 163 8.29 -8.36 1.32
N ASP A 164 9.33 -7.82 1.95
CA ASP A 164 9.98 -8.42 3.12
C ASP A 164 9.01 -8.62 4.30
N VAL A 165 8.17 -7.61 4.57
CA VAL A 165 7.12 -7.68 5.59
C VAL A 165 6.04 -8.73 5.26
N ILE A 166 5.68 -8.90 3.99
CA ILE A 166 4.71 -9.90 3.53
C ILE A 166 5.29 -11.32 3.67
N TYR A 167 6.52 -11.55 3.21
CA TYR A 167 7.13 -12.88 3.16
C TYR A 167 7.70 -13.37 4.50
N THR A 168 7.89 -12.48 5.48
CA THR A 168 8.48 -12.78 6.81
C THR A 168 7.45 -12.86 7.96
N ASN A 169 6.16 -12.64 7.67
CA ASN A 169 5.08 -12.96 8.63
C ASN A 169 4.75 -14.46 8.65
#